data_AF-A0A9D5YFR6-F1
#
_entry.id   AF-A0A9D5YFR6-F1
#
_cell.length_a   1.000
_cell.length_b   1.000
_cell.length_c   1.000
_cell.angle_alpha   90.00
_cell.angle_beta   90.00
_cell.angle_gamma   90.00
#
_symmetry.space_group_name_H-M   'P 1'
#
loop_
_entity.id
_entity.type
_entity.pdbx_description
1 polymer ?
#
loop_
_entity_poly.entity_id
_entity_poly.type
_entity_poly.pdbx_seq_one_letter_code
_entity_poly.pdbx_strand_id
1 'polypeptide(L)'
;MRIKQLIKKADIIIVAVILLIAVIFIIPVNNTGNITAEITVDGIPVQSIKLNEIKEAYTLDLGNGMMISAEKNGISVISSDCYGKNCISCGRLSEAGDTAVCIPNKTVIRLTGEKKNAPDAVTY
;
A
#
# COMPACT_ATOMS: atom_id res chain seq x y z
N MET A 1 -42.73 -29.87 -30.73
CA MET A 1 -41.49 -30.43 -30.14
C MET A 1 -41.38 -29.89 -28.71
N ARG A 2 -41.43 -30.77 -27.70
CA ARG A 2 -41.67 -30.43 -26.28
C ARG A 2 -40.50 -29.66 -25.66
N ILE A 3 -40.71 -28.39 -25.29
CA ILE A 3 -39.78 -27.55 -24.51
C ILE A 3 -39.83 -27.90 -23.01
N LYS A 4 -39.89 -29.20 -22.68
CA LYS A 4 -39.85 -29.65 -21.28
C LYS A 4 -38.42 -30.05 -20.96
N GLN A 5 -37.86 -29.42 -19.92
CA GLN A 5 -36.62 -29.79 -19.21
C GLN A 5 -35.30 -29.24 -19.81
N LEU A 6 -35.05 -27.93 -19.75
CA LEU A 6 -33.72 -27.37 -20.08
C LEU A 6 -33.09 -26.54 -18.94
N ILE A 7 -33.55 -26.72 -17.70
CA ILE A 7 -32.76 -26.36 -16.51
C ILE A 7 -32.93 -27.53 -15.52
N LYS A 8 -32.03 -28.50 -15.58
CA LYS A 8 -31.94 -29.51 -14.51
C LYS A 8 -31.43 -28.79 -13.25
N LYS A 9 -31.78 -29.28 -12.05
CA LYS A 9 -31.20 -28.77 -10.79
C LYS A 9 -29.67 -28.71 -10.84
N ALA A 10 -29.04 -29.60 -11.63
CA ALA A 10 -27.62 -29.61 -11.93
C ALA A 10 -27.12 -28.35 -12.69
N ASP A 11 -27.91 -27.78 -13.58
CA ASP A 11 -27.54 -26.59 -14.36
C ASP A 11 -27.55 -25.33 -13.49
N ILE A 12 -28.53 -25.23 -12.57
CA ILE A 12 -28.55 -24.21 -11.51
C ILE A 12 -27.32 -24.34 -10.60
N ILE A 13 -26.90 -25.56 -10.27
CA ILE A 13 -25.71 -25.81 -9.46
C ILE A 13 -24.44 -25.35 -10.21
N ILE A 14 -24.34 -25.63 -11.51
CA ILE A 14 -23.19 -25.22 -12.34
C ILE A 14 -23.12 -23.68 -12.41
N VAL A 15 -24.24 -23.02 -12.70
CA VAL A 15 -24.31 -21.55 -12.74
C VAL A 15 -23.94 -20.94 -11.39
N ALA A 16 -24.42 -21.51 -10.28
CA ALA A 16 -24.08 -21.03 -8.94
C ALA A 16 -22.58 -21.16 -8.62
N VAL A 17 -21.93 -22.26 -9.01
CA VAL A 17 -20.49 -22.46 -8.79
C VAL A 17 -19.66 -21.47 -9.60
N ILE A 18 -20.01 -21.23 -10.88
CA ILE A 18 -19.32 -20.25 -11.73
C ILE A 18 -19.44 -18.84 -11.14
N LEU A 19 -20.62 -18.48 -10.66
CA LEU A 19 -20.87 -17.18 -10.02
C LEU A 19 -20.04 -17.03 -8.74
N LEU A 20 -19.91 -18.10 -7.95
CA LEU A 20 -19.14 -18.10 -6.72
C LEU A 20 -17.63 -17.94 -6.98
N ILE A 21 -17.09 -18.58 -8.02
CA ILE A 21 -15.69 -18.40 -8.47
C ILE A 21 -15.46 -16.96 -8.98
N ALA A 22 -16.41 -16.39 -9.71
CA ALA A 22 -16.32 -15.01 -10.19
C ALA A 22 -16.31 -14.00 -9.02
N VAL A 23 -17.10 -14.24 -7.98
CA VAL A 23 -17.12 -13.41 -6.77
C VAL A 23 -15.79 -13.48 -6.02
N ILE A 24 -15.15 -14.66 -5.93
CA ILE A 24 -13.84 -14.82 -5.27
C ILE A 24 -12.76 -13.97 -5.96
N PHE A 25 -12.81 -13.81 -7.28
CA PHE A 25 -11.85 -12.98 -8.03
C PHE A 25 -12.02 -11.47 -7.83
N ILE A 26 -13.19 -11.02 -7.35
CA ILE A 26 -13.47 -9.60 -7.09
C ILE A 26 -12.98 -9.20 -5.68
N ILE A 27 -12.74 -10.17 -4.79
CA ILE A 27 -12.25 -9.87 -3.44
C ILE A 27 -10.79 -9.42 -3.55
N PRO A 28 -10.47 -8.16 -3.21
CA PRO A 28 -9.07 -7.76 -3.12
C PRO A 28 -8.44 -8.60 -2.01
N VAL A 29 -7.46 -9.43 -2.36
CA VAL A 29 -6.61 -10.08 -1.37
C VAL A 29 -5.63 -9.02 -0.92
N ASN A 30 -6.01 -8.27 0.11
CA ASN A 30 -5.15 -7.30 0.77
C ASN A 30 -4.07 -8.07 1.53
N ASN A 31 -3.07 -8.58 0.82
CA ASN A 31 -1.86 -9.10 1.41
C ASN A 31 -1.04 -7.87 1.82
N THR A 32 -1.45 -7.24 2.92
CA THR A 32 -0.63 -6.24 3.60
C THR A 32 0.53 -7.00 4.19
N GLY A 33 1.55 -7.25 3.36
CA GLY A 33 2.82 -7.77 3.80
C GLY A 33 3.37 -6.91 4.93
N ASN A 34 4.41 -7.37 5.61
CA ASN A 34 5.07 -6.56 6.63
C ASN A 34 5.73 -5.35 5.95
N ILE A 35 4.98 -4.26 5.80
CA ILE A 35 5.46 -3.01 5.23
C ILE A 35 5.98 -2.14 6.37
N THR A 36 7.21 -1.70 6.22
CA THR A 36 7.95 -0.86 7.14
C THR A 36 8.31 0.43 6.41
N ALA A 37 8.00 1.56 7.02
CA ALA A 37 8.44 2.87 6.55
C ALA A 37 9.80 3.19 7.18
N GLU A 38 10.83 3.30 6.35
CA GLU A 38 12.15 3.77 6.75
C GLU A 38 12.28 5.25 6.41
N ILE A 39 12.61 6.03 7.43
CA ILE A 39 12.74 7.48 7.35
C ILE A 39 14.21 7.82 7.56
N THR A 40 14.78 8.50 6.58
CA THR A 40 16.18 8.89 6.54
C THR A 40 16.27 10.40 6.42
N VAL A 41 17.06 11.04 7.28
CA VAL A 41 17.33 12.49 7.23
C VAL A 41 18.83 12.67 7.06
N ASP A 42 19.25 13.47 6.09
CA ASP A 42 20.67 13.68 5.77
C ASP A 42 21.44 12.36 5.47
N GLY A 43 20.73 11.34 4.97
CA GLY A 43 21.31 10.02 4.70
C GLY A 43 21.47 9.12 5.93
N ILE A 44 21.04 9.58 7.12
CA ILE A 44 21.08 8.81 8.36
C ILE A 44 19.67 8.26 8.66
N PRO A 45 19.51 6.94 8.87
CA PRO A 45 18.22 6.37 9.25
C PRO A 45 17.86 6.85 10.66
N VAL A 46 16.80 7.66 10.76
CA VAL A 46 16.36 8.25 12.04
C VAL A 46 15.23 7.44 12.66
N GLN A 47 14.36 6.86 11.84
CA GLN A 47 13.16 6.18 12.31
C GLN A 47 12.76 5.05 11.36
N SER A 48 12.33 3.94 11.93
CA SER A 48 11.70 2.83 11.22
C SER A 48 10.34 2.55 11.85
N ILE A 49 9.29 2.53 11.05
CA ILE A 49 7.90 2.39 11.50
C ILE A 49 7.27 1.20 10.80
N LYS A 50 6.90 0.18 11.57
CA LYS A 50 6.12 -0.95 11.04
C LYS A 50 4.66 -0.55 10.90
N LEU A 51 4.23 -0.31 9.67
CA LEU A 51 2.88 0.19 9.37
C LEU A 51 1.76 -0.82 9.70
N ASN A 52 2.10 -2.10 9.80
CA ASN A 52 1.18 -3.18 10.16
C ASN A 52 0.87 -3.21 11.68
N GLU A 53 1.79 -2.73 12.52
CA GLU A 53 1.63 -2.74 13.98
C GLU A 53 0.87 -1.49 14.48
N ILE A 54 0.59 -0.52 13.60
CA ILE A 54 -0.14 0.71 13.94
C ILE A 54 -1.63 0.41 14.16
N LYS A 55 -2.12 0.70 15.38
CA LYS A 55 -3.54 0.59 15.75
C LYS A 55 -4.29 1.91 15.55
N GLU A 56 -3.67 3.02 15.95
CA GLU A 56 -4.23 4.36 15.86
C GLU A 56 -3.28 5.26 15.07
N ALA A 57 -3.84 6.14 14.25
CA ALA A 57 -3.04 7.09 13.48
C ALA A 57 -2.37 8.10 14.42
N TYR A 58 -1.10 8.37 14.17
CA TYR A 58 -0.34 9.38 14.92
C TYR A 58 0.52 10.22 13.98
N THR A 59 0.88 11.40 14.47
CA THR A 59 1.75 12.32 13.74
C THR A 59 3.14 12.32 14.36
N LEU A 60 4.15 12.42 13.51
CA LEU A 60 5.56 12.51 13.92
C LEU A 60 6.15 13.78 13.33
N ASP A 61 6.76 14.58 14.19
CA ASP A 61 7.58 15.73 13.81
C ASP A 61 9.04 15.28 13.68
N LEU A 62 9.65 15.51 12.52
CA LEU A 62 11.05 15.16 12.28
C LEU A 62 12.04 16.23 12.79
N GLY A 63 11.55 17.36 13.31
CA GLY A 63 12.39 18.45 13.81
C GLY A 63 13.09 19.28 12.73
N ASN A 64 12.78 19.03 11.45
CA ASN A 64 13.30 19.75 10.28
C ASN A 64 12.21 20.51 9.53
N GLY A 65 11.13 20.88 10.22
CA GLY A 65 9.96 21.53 9.62
C GLY A 65 9.12 20.59 8.77
N MET A 66 9.15 19.27 9.04
CA MET A 66 8.30 18.27 8.41
C MET A 66 7.48 17.52 9.44
N MET A 67 6.19 17.37 9.15
CA MET A 67 5.29 16.49 9.89
C MET A 67 4.77 15.40 8.97
N ILE A 68 4.83 14.18 9.47
CA ILE A 68 4.29 12.99 8.79
C ILE A 68 3.14 12.42 9.62
N SER A 69 2.15 11.87 8.92
CA SER A 69 1.07 11.09 9.51
C SER A 69 1.31 9.62 9.19
N ALA A 70 1.45 8.81 10.22
CA ALA A 70 1.58 7.37 10.12
C ALA A 70 0.26 6.72 10.57
N GLU A 71 -0.32 5.89 9.71
CA GLU A 71 -1.56 5.19 9.98
C GLU A 71 -1.45 3.74 9.49
N LYS A 72 -2.46 2.92 9.79
CA LYS A 72 -2.42 1.51 9.42
C LYS A 72 -2.23 1.35 7.91
N ASN A 73 -1.19 0.61 7.52
CA ASN A 73 -0.82 0.33 6.12
C ASN A 73 -0.48 1.57 5.27
N GLY A 74 -0.11 2.70 5.86
CA GLY A 74 0.44 3.79 5.05
C GLY A 74 0.91 5.00 5.81
N ILE A 75 1.66 5.82 5.11
CA ILE A 75 2.28 7.03 5.64
C ILE A 75 2.10 8.17 4.66
N SER A 76 1.93 9.39 5.16
CA SER A 76 1.79 10.58 4.33
C SER A 76 2.49 11.76 4.96
N VAL A 77 2.94 12.70 4.14
CA VAL A 77 3.49 13.98 4.62
C VAL A 77 2.35 14.98 4.72
N ILE A 78 2.06 15.47 5.91
CA ILE A 78 0.95 16.40 6.17
C ILE A 78 1.41 17.87 6.17
N SER A 79 2.67 18.13 6.54
CA SER A 79 3.24 19.46 6.50
C SER A 79 4.72 19.41 6.16
N SER A 80 5.18 20.41 5.41
CA SER A 80 6.59 20.63 5.10
C SER A 80 6.82 22.10 4.80
N ASP A 81 7.87 22.66 5.39
CA ASP A 81 8.29 24.04 5.16
C ASP A 81 9.01 24.24 3.80
N CYS A 82 9.15 23.18 3.00
CA CYS A 82 9.80 23.26 1.70
C CYS A 82 8.91 23.96 0.65
N TYR A 83 9.53 24.79 -0.19
CA TYR A 83 8.83 25.50 -1.27
C TYR A 83 8.20 24.55 -2.29
N GLY A 84 8.87 23.45 -2.60
CA GLY A 84 8.46 22.53 -3.65
C GLY A 84 7.19 21.74 -3.32
N LYS A 85 6.88 21.51 -2.04
CA LYS A 85 5.71 20.73 -1.55
C LYS A 85 5.48 19.36 -2.23
N ASN A 86 6.43 18.86 -3.02
CA ASN A 86 6.34 17.60 -3.74
C ASN A 86 6.07 16.42 -2.81
N CYS A 87 6.68 16.43 -1.62
CA CYS A 87 6.47 15.39 -0.60
C CYS A 87 5.03 15.36 -0.07
N ILE A 88 4.35 16.50 0.00
CA ILE A 88 2.93 16.58 0.36
C ILE A 88 2.07 16.10 -0.83
N SER A 89 2.44 16.50 -2.05
CA SER A 89 1.75 16.10 -3.28
C SER A 89 1.87 14.60 -3.59
N CYS A 90 2.88 13.90 -3.05
CA CYS A 90 2.97 12.44 -3.14
C CYS A 90 1.78 11.73 -2.50
N GLY A 91 1.08 12.36 -1.56
CA GLY A 91 -0.07 11.78 -0.89
C GLY A 91 0.29 10.61 0.02
N ARG A 92 -0.60 9.63 0.10
CA ARG A 92 -0.47 8.44 0.97
C ARG A 92 0.34 7.37 0.26
N LEU A 93 1.47 7.00 0.85
CA LEU A 93 2.30 5.88 0.44
C LEU A 93 1.80 4.64 1.17
N SER A 94 1.57 3.54 0.47
CA SER A 94 1.02 2.31 1.06
C SER A 94 1.61 1.02 0.53
N GLU A 95 2.34 1.06 -0.59
CA GLU A 95 2.89 -0.12 -1.23
C GLU A 95 4.40 -0.23 -1.02
N ALA A 96 4.92 -1.46 -0.96
CA ALA A 96 6.36 -1.68 -0.88
C ALA A 96 7.06 -1.19 -2.17
N GLY A 97 8.07 -0.32 -2.00
CA GLY A 97 8.75 0.38 -3.09
C GLY A 97 8.37 1.86 -3.19
N ASP A 98 7.22 2.25 -2.64
CA ASP A 98 6.80 3.65 -2.60
C ASP A 98 7.84 4.50 -1.88
N THR A 99 8.15 5.66 -2.45
CA THR A 99 9.14 6.59 -1.90
C THR A 99 8.68 8.03 -2.03
N ALA A 100 8.75 8.78 -0.94
CA ALA A 100 8.60 10.23 -0.94
C ALA A 100 9.93 10.88 -0.56
N VAL A 101 10.35 11.86 -1.37
CA VAL A 101 11.62 12.56 -1.20
C VAL A 101 11.39 14.04 -1.04
N CYS A 102 11.94 14.63 0.01
CA CYS A 102 12.04 16.07 0.19
C CYS A 102 13.50 16.48 0.03
N ILE A 103 13.86 17.02 -1.13
CA ILE A 103 15.23 17.43 -1.43
C ILE A 103 15.72 18.56 -0.49
N PRO A 104 14.96 19.64 -0.25
CA PRO A 104 15.45 20.74 0.59
C PRO A 104 15.70 20.32 2.04
N ASN A 105 14.83 19.46 2.59
CA ASN A 105 14.94 18.95 3.96
C ASN A 105 15.72 17.62 4.02
N LYS A 106 16.32 17.20 2.89
CA LYS A 106 17.10 15.96 2.70
C LYS A 106 16.49 14.74 3.39
N THR A 107 15.18 14.65 3.31
CA THR A 107 14.39 13.59 3.95
C THR A 107 13.91 12.62 2.89
N VAL A 108 14.12 11.33 3.14
CA VAL A 108 13.65 10.24 2.30
C VAL A 108 12.80 9.32 3.15
N ILE A 109 11.56 9.10 2.72
CA ILE A 109 10.62 8.15 3.31
C ILE A 109 10.48 7.03 2.29
N ARG A 110 10.88 5.81 2.66
CA ARG A 110 10.82 4.64 1.78
C ARG A 110 10.00 3.55 2.45
N LEU A 111 9.06 2.98 1.73
CA LEU A 111 8.33 1.79 2.18
C LEU A 111 9.09 0.53 1.72
N THR A 112 9.59 -0.23 2.69
CA THR A 112 10.22 -1.53 2.48
C THR A 112 9.29 -2.64 2.96
N GLY A 113 9.28 -3.76 2.27
CA GLY A 113 8.44 -4.91 2.62
C GLY A 113 8.55 -6.02 1.61
N GLU A 114 8.15 -7.23 2.01
CA GLU A 114 8.15 -8.39 1.12
C GLU A 114 7.03 -8.25 0.07
N LYS A 115 7.38 -7.83 -1.14
CA LYS A 115 6.50 -7.92 -2.30
C LYS A 115 6.45 -9.40 -2.71
N LYS A 116 5.42 -10.14 -2.28
CA LYS A 116 5.31 -11.58 -2.61
C LYS A 116 5.03 -11.90 -4.09
N ASN A 117 4.99 -10.91 -4.99
CA ASN A 117 4.83 -11.11 -6.44
C ASN A 117 5.52 -9.99 -7.24
N ALA A 118 6.81 -10.15 -7.53
CA ALA A 118 7.46 -9.59 -8.72
C ALA A 118 8.76 -10.36 -8.97
N PRO A 119 8.92 -11.03 -10.13
CA PRO A 119 10.25 -11.41 -10.58
C PRO A 119 10.94 -10.15 -11.07
N ASP A 120 11.69 -9.47 -10.20
CA ASP A 120 12.60 -8.41 -10.65
C ASP A 120 13.81 -9.07 -11.30
N ALA A 121 13.62 -9.48 -12.55
CA ALA A 121 14.71 -9.84 -13.45
C ALA A 121 15.29 -8.56 -14.05
N VAL A 122 16.41 -8.10 -13.50
CA VAL A 122 17.26 -7.10 -14.13
C VAL A 122 18.44 -7.87 -14.73
N THR A 123 18.33 -8.26 -16.00
CA THR A 123 19.45 -8.83 -16.77
C THR A 123 20.12 -7.67 -17.51
N TYR A 124 21.39 -7.42 -17.23
CA TYR A 124 22.28 -6.56 -18.01
C TYR A 124 22.81 -7.30 -19.23
#